data_AF-A0A183HV91-F1
#
_entry.id   AF-A0A183HV91-F1
#
_cell.length_a   1.000
_cell.length_b   1.000
_cell.length_c   1.000
_cell.angle_alpha   90.00
_cell.angle_beta   90.00
_cell.angle_gamma   90.00
#
_symmetry.space_group_name_H-M   'P 1'
#
loop_
_entity.id
_entity.type
_entity.pdbx_description
1 polymer ?
#
loop_
_entity_poly.entity_id
_entity_poly.type
_entity_poly.pdbx_seq_one_letter_code
_entity_poly.pdbx_strand_id
1 'polypeptide(L)'
;MVMETIENIVSLMGANEIDARLEEQLIDGIVYAFQEQTQEDAVMLDGFGTVCKGLGRRTKPYLPQICGTILWRLNNKSAKVRQQAADLIAKLAPVMNICQEEKLMGHLGVVLYEYLGEEYPEVLGSILGALKAIVNVIGMTKMTPPIKDLLPRLTPILKNRYLLIFTK
;
A
#
# COMPACT_ATOMS: atom_id res chain seq x y z
N MET A 1 7.74 17.95 -7.55
CA MET A 1 7.50 18.61 -8.85
C MET A 1 6.91 17.66 -9.89
N VAL A 2 7.66 16.75 -10.55
CA VAL A 2 7.06 15.94 -11.65
C VAL A 2 5.91 15.05 -11.17
N MET A 3 6.11 14.32 -10.06
CA MET A 3 5.07 13.43 -9.53
C MET A 3 3.84 14.20 -9.05
N GLU A 4 4.04 15.34 -8.39
CA GLU A 4 2.98 16.26 -7.95
C GLU A 4 2.16 16.79 -9.14
N THR A 5 2.82 17.15 -10.24
CA THR A 5 2.12 17.58 -11.46
C THR A 5 1.28 16.43 -12.03
N ILE A 6 1.84 15.22 -12.11
CA ILE A 6 1.12 14.03 -12.58
C ILE A 6 -0.10 13.74 -11.69
N GLU A 7 0.09 13.76 -10.37
CA GLU A 7 -0.99 13.56 -9.40
C GLU A 7 -2.13 14.56 -9.65
N ASN A 8 -1.81 15.85 -9.73
CA ASN A 8 -2.81 16.91 -9.94
C ASN A 8 -3.56 16.73 -11.27
N ILE A 9 -2.85 16.42 -12.35
CA ILE A 9 -3.47 16.18 -13.67
C ILE A 9 -4.42 14.99 -13.60
N VAL A 10 -3.96 13.85 -13.06
CA VAL A 10 -4.77 12.63 -13.00
C VAL A 10 -5.95 12.77 -12.03
N SER A 11 -5.79 13.52 -10.94
CA SER A 11 -6.86 13.83 -10.01
C SER A 11 -7.98 14.67 -10.65
N LEU A 12 -7.60 15.66 -11.48
CA LEU A 12 -8.54 16.56 -12.14
C LEU A 12 -9.19 15.97 -13.40
N MET A 13 -8.42 15.26 -14.22
CA MET A 13 -8.84 14.81 -15.55
C MET A 13 -9.13 13.30 -15.63
N GLY A 14 -8.73 12.53 -14.63
CA GLY A 14 -8.73 11.07 -14.68
C GLY A 14 -7.64 10.52 -15.61
N ALA A 15 -7.78 9.24 -15.99
CA ALA A 15 -6.80 8.52 -16.80
C ALA A 15 -7.36 8.00 -18.14
N ASN A 16 -8.51 8.52 -18.59
CA ASN A 16 -9.20 8.01 -19.78
C ASN A 16 -8.44 8.29 -21.09
N GLU A 17 -7.76 9.43 -21.18
CA GLU A 17 -6.98 9.85 -22.36
C GLU A 17 -5.56 9.26 -22.40
N ILE A 18 -5.16 8.52 -21.36
CA ILE A 18 -3.86 7.86 -21.32
C ILE A 18 -3.94 6.61 -22.18
N ASP A 19 -3.14 6.52 -23.25
CA ASP A 19 -3.04 5.34 -24.09
C ASP A 19 -2.22 4.22 -23.41
N ALA A 20 -2.16 3.03 -24.03
CA ALA A 20 -1.48 1.87 -23.43
C ALA A 20 0.03 2.09 -23.26
N ARG A 21 0.68 2.79 -24.21
CA ARG A 21 2.12 3.03 -24.14
C ARG A 21 2.46 4.00 -23.03
N LEU A 22 1.70 5.09 -22.91
CA LEU A 22 1.90 6.07 -21.85
C LEU A 22 1.54 5.48 -20.49
N GLU A 23 0.55 4.60 -20.41
CA GLU A 23 0.25 3.83 -19.20
C GLU A 23 1.45 3.00 -18.73
N GLU A 24 2.05 2.21 -19.60
CA GLU A 24 3.24 1.39 -19.28
C GLU A 24 4.39 2.28 -18.81
N GLN A 25 4.69 3.35 -19.55
CA GLN A 25 5.75 4.31 -19.19
C GLN A 25 5.48 5.00 -17.85
N LEU A 26 4.22 5.33 -17.57
CA LEU A 26 3.82 5.97 -16.33
C LEU A 26 4.00 5.02 -15.14
N ILE A 27 3.54 3.77 -15.27
CA ILE A 27 3.68 2.77 -14.21
C ILE A 27 5.15 2.44 -13.97
N ASP A 28 5.93 2.18 -15.01
CA ASP A 28 7.37 1.89 -14.89
C ASP A 28 8.12 3.05 -14.24
N GLY A 29 7.84 4.28 -14.68
CA GLY A 29 8.46 5.48 -14.12
C GLY A 29 8.14 5.68 -12.63
N ILE A 30 6.88 5.45 -12.25
CA ILE A 30 6.44 5.56 -10.85
C ILE A 30 7.04 4.44 -9.98
N VAL A 31 7.06 3.20 -10.47
CA VAL A 31 7.66 2.06 -9.74
C VAL A 31 9.15 2.29 -9.54
N TYR A 32 9.87 2.73 -10.59
CA TYR A 32 11.30 3.05 -10.50
C TYR A 32 11.57 4.18 -9.52
N ALA A 33 10.82 5.29 -9.63
CA ALA A 33 10.97 6.43 -8.73
C ALA A 33 10.70 6.03 -7.27
N PHE A 34 9.68 5.19 -7.00
CA PHE A 34 9.36 4.71 -5.67
C PHE A 34 10.42 3.76 -5.10
N GLN A 35 11.04 2.95 -5.96
CA GLN A 35 12.10 2.03 -5.56
C GLN A 35 13.38 2.76 -5.15
N GLU A 36 13.78 3.78 -5.91
CA GLU A 36 15.01 4.56 -5.68
C GLU A 36 14.87 5.67 -4.61
N GLN A 37 13.69 5.80 -4.00
CA GLN A 37 13.49 6.79 -2.93
C GLN A 37 14.35 6.49 -1.71
N THR A 38 15.27 7.43 -1.44
CA THR A 38 16.13 7.45 -0.24
C THR A 38 15.54 8.28 0.89
N GLN A 39 14.65 9.22 0.58
CA GLN A 39 13.91 10.05 1.53
C GLN A 39 12.41 9.86 1.34
N GLU A 40 11.68 9.91 2.46
CA GLU A 40 10.22 9.80 2.46
C GLU A 40 9.61 11.10 1.92
N ASP A 41 8.88 10.98 0.82
CA ASP A 41 8.12 12.07 0.23
C ASP A 41 6.67 11.63 0.10
N ALA A 42 5.78 12.31 0.83
CA ALA A 42 4.34 12.07 0.80
C ALA A 42 3.79 12.25 -0.62
N VAL A 43 4.37 13.18 -1.40
CA VAL A 43 3.98 13.45 -2.79
C VAL A 43 4.12 12.20 -3.65
N MET A 44 5.17 11.40 -3.44
CA MET A 44 5.36 10.17 -4.21
C MET A 44 4.32 9.12 -3.86
N LEU A 45 4.03 8.98 -2.56
CA LEU A 45 3.06 8.02 -2.05
C LEU A 45 1.62 8.37 -2.52
N ASP A 46 1.24 9.64 -2.39
CA ASP A 46 -0.06 10.15 -2.81
C ASP A 46 -0.22 10.06 -4.33
N GLY A 47 0.80 10.49 -5.07
CA GLY A 47 0.85 10.39 -6.52
C GLY A 47 0.68 8.96 -7.02
N PHE A 48 1.43 7.99 -6.46
CA PHE A 48 1.33 6.58 -6.85
C PHE A 48 -0.12 6.08 -6.66
N GLY A 49 -0.69 6.32 -5.48
CA GLY A 49 -2.06 5.93 -5.17
C GLY A 49 -3.08 6.57 -6.13
N THR A 50 -2.94 7.87 -6.41
CA THR A 50 -3.82 8.61 -7.32
C THR A 50 -3.75 8.06 -8.74
N VAL A 51 -2.56 7.78 -9.27
CA VAL A 51 -2.40 7.20 -10.61
C VAL A 51 -3.02 5.81 -10.70
N CYS A 52 -2.73 4.94 -9.74
CA CYS A 52 -3.31 3.59 -9.72
C CYS A 52 -4.84 3.62 -9.59
N LYS A 53 -5.37 4.56 -8.81
CA LYS A 53 -6.82 4.77 -8.68
C LYS A 53 -7.44 5.32 -9.96
N GLY A 54 -6.76 6.24 -10.64
CA GLY A 54 -7.19 6.81 -11.93
C GLY A 54 -7.24 5.76 -13.04
N LEU A 55 -6.23 4.90 -13.14
CA LEU A 55 -6.19 3.77 -14.08
C LEU A 55 -7.20 2.67 -13.74
N GLY A 56 -7.52 2.51 -12.45
CA GLY A 56 -8.54 1.58 -11.99
C GLY A 56 -8.23 0.13 -12.38
N ARG A 57 -9.12 -0.50 -13.16
CA ARG A 57 -8.95 -1.90 -13.62
C ARG A 57 -7.75 -2.08 -14.55
N ARG A 58 -7.30 -1.02 -15.23
CA ARG A 58 -6.12 -1.05 -16.09
C ARG A 58 -4.84 -1.32 -15.31
N THR A 59 -4.83 -1.03 -14.00
CA THR A 59 -3.69 -1.32 -13.11
C THR A 59 -3.44 -2.81 -12.92
N LYS A 60 -4.42 -3.68 -13.21
CA LYS A 60 -4.38 -5.12 -12.91
C LYS A 60 -3.10 -5.86 -13.35
N PRO A 61 -2.61 -5.71 -14.60
CA PRO A 61 -1.42 -6.42 -15.06
C PRO A 61 -0.15 -6.08 -14.28
N TYR A 62 -0.09 -4.88 -13.70
CA TYR A 62 1.08 -4.37 -12.99
C TYR A 62 1.05 -4.65 -11.49
N LEU A 63 -0.11 -5.00 -10.92
CA LEU A 63 -0.26 -5.26 -9.49
C LEU A 63 0.75 -6.28 -8.94
N PRO A 64 1.08 -7.39 -9.62
CA PRO A 64 2.10 -8.32 -9.13
C PRO A 64 3.48 -7.68 -9.00
N GLN A 65 3.91 -6.88 -9.99
CA GLN A 65 5.19 -6.17 -9.96
C GLN A 65 5.20 -5.11 -8.86
N ILE A 66 4.14 -4.30 -8.76
CA ILE A 66 3.99 -3.27 -7.73
C ILE A 66 4.07 -3.90 -6.34
N CYS A 67 3.35 -5.00 -6.10
CA CYS A 67 3.40 -5.72 -4.83
C CYS A 67 4.77 -6.33 -4.57
N GLY A 68 5.47 -6.84 -5.59
CA GLY A 68 6.85 -7.30 -5.47
C GLY A 68 7.79 -6.18 -4.99
N THR A 69 7.70 -4.99 -5.57
CA THR A 69 8.48 -3.82 -5.14
C THR A 69 8.14 -3.39 -3.71
N ILE A 70 6.86 -3.38 -3.33
CA ILE A 70 6.40 -3.07 -1.97
C ILE A 70 6.98 -4.07 -0.96
N LEU A 71 6.87 -5.37 -1.25
CA LEU A 71 7.39 -6.43 -0.37
C LEU A 71 8.90 -6.32 -0.19
N TRP A 72 9.63 -6.00 -1.26
CA TRP A 72 11.07 -5.74 -1.17
C TRP A 72 11.38 -4.53 -0.26
N ARG A 73 10.61 -3.43 -0.38
CA ARG A 73 10.78 -2.24 0.48
C ARG A 73 10.36 -2.49 1.93
N LEU A 74 9.39 -3.37 2.20
CA LEU A 74 9.02 -3.78 3.57
C LEU A 74 10.16 -4.49 4.31
N ASN A 75 11.16 -5.04 3.63
CA ASN A 75 12.34 -5.64 4.25
C ASN A 75 13.56 -4.69 4.29
N ASN A 76 13.36 -3.39 4.06
CA ASN A 76 14.45 -2.42 4.05
C ASN A 76 14.96 -2.15 5.49
N LYS A 77 16.27 -1.87 5.61
CA LYS A 77 16.90 -1.47 6.89
C LYS A 77 16.26 -0.22 7.50
N SER A 78 15.87 0.73 6.65
CA SER A 78 15.23 1.98 7.07
C SER A 78 13.78 1.76 7.49
N ALA A 79 13.45 2.08 8.74
CA ALA A 79 12.08 2.02 9.27
C ALA A 79 11.11 2.90 8.45
N LYS A 80 11.55 4.08 8.01
CA LYS A 80 10.73 4.99 7.18
C LYS A 80 10.35 4.38 5.83
N VAL A 81 11.27 3.64 5.21
CA VAL A 81 11.01 2.95 3.94
C VAL A 81 9.96 1.84 4.15
N ARG A 82 10.04 1.10 5.26
CA ARG A 82 9.03 0.10 5.62
C ARG A 82 7.66 0.73 5.88
N GLN A 83 7.62 1.85 6.59
CA GLN A 83 6.40 2.60 6.86
C GLN A 83 5.70 3.00 5.55
N GLN A 84 6.44 3.64 4.63
CA GLN A 84 5.91 4.09 3.34
C GLN A 84 5.41 2.91 2.48
N ALA A 85 6.09 1.77 2.53
CA ALA A 85 5.65 0.56 1.83
C ALA A 85 4.31 0.04 2.38
N ALA A 86 4.13 0.02 3.71
CA ALA A 86 2.85 -0.33 4.32
C ALA A 86 1.75 0.70 3.99
N ASP A 87 2.06 1.99 4.05
CA ASP A 87 1.10 3.05 3.68
C ASP A 87 0.65 2.93 2.21
N LEU A 88 1.54 2.50 1.30
CA LEU A 88 1.17 2.28 -0.10
C LEU A 88 0.20 1.10 -0.27
N ILE A 89 0.35 0.02 0.52
CA ILE A 89 -0.62 -1.10 0.52
C ILE A 89 -2.01 -0.58 0.89
N ALA A 90 -2.11 0.27 1.91
CA ALA A 90 -3.39 0.84 2.35
C ALA A 90 -4.06 1.64 1.22
N LYS A 91 -3.28 2.43 0.47
CA LYS A 91 -3.77 3.21 -0.68
C LYS A 91 -4.16 2.34 -1.87
N LEU A 92 -3.49 1.22 -2.10
CA LEU A 92 -3.75 0.31 -3.22
C LEU A 92 -4.86 -0.72 -2.94
N ALA A 93 -5.24 -0.95 -1.68
CA ALA A 93 -6.29 -1.91 -1.32
C ALA A 93 -7.61 -1.72 -2.10
N PRO A 94 -8.16 -0.50 -2.27
CA PRO A 94 -9.36 -0.29 -3.08
C PRO A 94 -9.15 -0.66 -4.56
N VAL A 95 -7.96 -0.39 -5.12
CA VAL A 95 -7.61 -0.69 -6.51
C VAL A 95 -7.49 -2.20 -6.73
N MET A 96 -6.83 -2.90 -5.81
CA MET A 96 -6.72 -4.36 -5.84
C MET A 96 -8.10 -5.04 -5.77
N ASN A 97 -9.03 -4.46 -4.99
CA ASN A 97 -10.40 -4.97 -4.90
C ASN A 97 -11.18 -4.84 -6.21
N ILE A 98 -11.16 -3.67 -6.87
CA ILE A 98 -11.86 -3.50 -8.17
C ILE A 98 -11.25 -4.35 -9.29
N CYS A 99 -9.97 -4.73 -9.16
CA CYS A 99 -9.26 -5.66 -10.04
C CYS A 99 -9.56 -7.13 -9.73
N GLN A 100 -10.26 -7.41 -8.63
CA GLN A 100 -10.59 -8.74 -8.11
C GLN A 100 -9.34 -9.58 -7.75
N GLU A 101 -8.28 -8.93 -7.30
CA GLU A 101 -7.02 -9.58 -6.89
C GLU A 101 -7.04 -9.98 -5.40
N GLU A 102 -8.06 -10.76 -5.01
CA GLU A 102 -8.25 -11.21 -3.62
C GLU A 102 -7.06 -12.06 -3.11
N LYS A 103 -6.50 -12.91 -3.97
CA LYS A 103 -5.34 -13.75 -3.61
C LYS A 103 -4.10 -12.93 -3.28
N LEU A 104 -3.84 -11.88 -4.06
CA LEU A 104 -2.70 -11.00 -3.86
C LEU A 104 -2.84 -10.21 -2.55
N MET A 105 -4.03 -9.66 -2.28
CA MET A 105 -4.29 -9.00 -1.01
C MET A 105 -4.24 -9.97 0.18
N GLY A 106 -4.69 -11.22 0.02
CA GLY A 106 -4.53 -12.26 1.05
C GLY A 106 -3.07 -12.59 1.33
N HIS A 107 -2.22 -12.65 0.31
CA HIS A 107 -0.78 -12.82 0.47
C HIS A 107 -0.15 -11.63 1.22
N LEU A 108 -0.49 -10.39 0.85
CA LEU A 108 -0.06 -9.19 1.58
C LEU A 108 -0.54 -9.21 3.03
N GLY A 109 -1.77 -9.69 3.30
CA GLY A 109 -2.30 -9.84 4.65
C GLY A 109 -1.49 -10.79 5.53
N VAL A 110 -1.04 -11.92 4.98
CA VAL A 110 -0.15 -12.87 5.67
C VAL A 110 1.20 -12.22 5.97
N VAL A 111 1.82 -11.57 4.99
CA VAL A 111 3.10 -10.90 5.20
C VAL A 111 2.98 -9.82 6.27
N LEU A 112 2.01 -8.91 6.17
CA LEU A 112 1.80 -7.84 7.16
C LEU A 112 1.56 -8.37 8.57
N TYR A 113 0.88 -9.52 8.70
CA TYR A 113 0.68 -10.18 9.99
C TYR A 113 1.99 -10.66 10.63
N GLU A 114 2.94 -11.16 9.83
CA GLU A 114 4.27 -11.55 10.31
C GLU A 114 5.04 -10.33 10.83
N TYR A 115 4.86 -9.17 10.20
CA TYR A 115 5.47 -7.89 10.59
C TYR A 115 4.80 -7.18 11.79
N LEU A 116 3.77 -7.76 12.43
CA LEU A 116 3.18 -7.19 13.66
C LEU A 116 4.14 -7.15 14.87
N GLY A 117 5.31 -7.79 14.77
CA GLY A 117 6.38 -7.71 15.77
C GLY A 117 7.33 -6.53 15.58
N GLU A 118 7.00 -5.56 14.72
CA GLU A 118 7.84 -4.39 14.44
C GLU A 118 8.12 -3.55 15.68
N GLU A 119 9.38 -3.16 15.86
CA GLU A 119 9.87 -2.46 17.05
C GLU A 119 9.51 -0.97 17.03
N TYR A 120 9.39 -0.38 15.84
CA TYR A 120 9.09 1.03 15.64
C TYR A 120 7.56 1.28 15.62
N PRO A 121 7.00 2.05 16.57
CA PRO A 121 5.54 2.25 16.67
C PRO A 121 4.90 2.90 15.44
N GLU A 122 5.62 3.79 14.76
CA GLU A 122 5.12 4.49 13.55
C GLU A 122 4.92 3.51 12.39
N VAL A 123 5.90 2.63 12.17
CA VAL A 123 5.84 1.58 11.14
C VAL A 123 4.73 0.58 11.48
N LEU A 124 4.64 0.18 12.76
CA LEU A 124 3.58 -0.71 13.23
C LEU A 124 2.18 -0.11 12.99
N GLY A 125 2.02 1.20 13.22
CA GLY A 125 0.78 1.93 12.90
C GLY A 125 0.41 1.82 11.41
N SER A 126 1.38 2.04 10.52
CA SER A 126 1.16 1.89 9.06
C SER A 126 0.84 0.45 8.64
N ILE A 127 1.49 -0.56 9.24
CA ILE A 127 1.18 -1.99 9.02
C ILE A 127 -0.27 -2.30 9.42
N LEU A 128 -0.70 -1.79 10.58
CA LEU A 128 -2.07 -1.94 11.05
C LEU A 128 -3.08 -1.20 10.16
N GLY A 129 -2.71 -0.01 9.68
CA GLY A 129 -3.49 0.74 8.69
C GLY A 129 -3.67 -0.03 7.38
N ALA A 130 -2.60 -0.67 6.89
CA ALA A 130 -2.63 -1.53 5.71
C ALA A 130 -3.53 -2.76 5.92
N LEU A 131 -3.40 -3.46 7.05
CA LEU A 131 -4.26 -4.58 7.40
C LEU A 131 -5.74 -4.15 7.48
N LYS A 132 -6.04 -3.03 8.13
CA LYS A 132 -7.39 -2.45 8.19
C LYS A 132 -7.93 -2.16 6.80
N ALA A 133 -7.13 -1.56 5.92
CA ALA A 133 -7.55 -1.24 4.56
C ALA A 133 -7.89 -2.51 3.75
N ILE A 134 -7.08 -3.57 3.87
CA ILE A 134 -7.34 -4.87 3.23
C ILE A 134 -8.64 -5.50 3.77
N VAL A 135 -8.81 -5.53 5.10
CA VAL A 135 -10.00 -6.10 5.74
C VAL A 135 -11.27 -5.37 5.30
N ASN A 136 -11.22 -4.04 5.19
CA ASN A 136 -12.35 -3.23 4.75
C ASN A 136 -12.81 -3.54 3.31
N VAL A 137 -11.90 -3.99 2.43
CA VAL A 137 -12.24 -4.26 1.03
C VAL A 137 -12.57 -5.72 0.74
N ILE A 138 -11.86 -6.68 1.36
CA ILE A 138 -12.09 -8.12 1.17
C ILE A 138 -13.29 -8.62 1.99
N GLY A 139 -13.53 -8.01 3.15
CA GLY A 139 -14.48 -8.50 4.14
C GLY A 139 -13.90 -9.57 5.06
N MET A 140 -14.52 -9.71 6.24
CA MET A 140 -13.99 -10.50 7.36
C MET A 140 -13.90 -12.01 7.11
N THR A 141 -14.72 -12.55 6.19
CA THR A 141 -14.84 -13.99 5.94
C THR A 141 -13.77 -14.55 5.02
N LYS A 142 -13.18 -13.69 4.17
CA LYS A 142 -12.17 -14.07 3.18
C LYS A 142 -10.76 -13.61 3.54
N MET A 143 -10.61 -12.90 4.67
CA MET A 143 -9.32 -12.41 5.13
C MET A 143 -8.38 -13.56 5.47
N THR A 144 -7.14 -13.44 5.00
CA THR A 144 -6.04 -14.34 5.36
C THR A 144 -4.90 -13.50 5.94
N PRO A 145 -4.45 -13.73 7.18
CA PRO A 145 -4.96 -14.71 8.15
C PRO A 145 -6.35 -14.33 8.71
N PRO A 146 -7.14 -15.30 9.20
CA PRO A 146 -8.44 -15.04 9.82
C PRO A 146 -8.35 -14.06 11.01
N ILE A 147 -9.38 -13.24 11.21
CA ILE A 147 -9.42 -12.22 12.30
C ILE A 147 -9.22 -12.83 13.69
N LYS A 148 -9.72 -14.06 13.91
CA LYS A 148 -9.53 -14.81 15.17
C LYS A 148 -8.05 -15.02 15.52
N ASP A 149 -7.17 -15.09 14.53
CA ASP A 149 -5.73 -15.27 14.71
C ASP A 149 -5.03 -13.91 14.84
N LEU A 150 -5.63 -12.85 14.25
CA LEU A 150 -5.17 -11.48 14.35
C LEU A 150 -5.37 -10.90 15.77
N LEU A 151 -6.54 -11.09 16.36
CA LEU A 151 -6.94 -10.47 17.64
C LEU A 151 -5.97 -10.75 18.81
N PRO A 152 -5.50 -12.00 19.05
CA PRO A 152 -4.54 -12.28 20.11
C PRO A 152 -3.22 -11.50 19.96
N ARG A 153 -2.75 -11.27 18.72
CA ARG A 153 -1.54 -10.47 18.45
C ARG A 153 -1.77 -8.97 18.61
N LEU A 154 -2.97 -8.48 18.31
CA LEU A 154 -3.33 -7.06 18.49
C LEU A 154 -3.54 -6.67 19.96
N THR A 155 -4.03 -7.60 20.78
CA THR A 155 -4.33 -7.36 22.20
C THR A 155 -3.14 -6.79 23.01
N PRO A 156 -1.90 -7.33 22.93
CA PRO A 156 -0.76 -6.73 23.61
C PRO A 156 -0.35 -5.37 23.01
N ILE A 157 -0.52 -5.18 21.69
CA ILE A 157 -0.21 -3.90 21.01
C ILE A 157 -1.13 -2.79 21.53
N LEU A 158 -2.43 -3.08 21.68
CA LEU A 158 -3.43 -2.16 22.24
C LEU A 158 -3.16 -1.74 23.69
N LYS A 159 -2.45 -2.58 24.46
CA LYS A 159 -2.04 -2.27 25.84
C LYS A 159 -0.79 -1.39 25.90
N ASN A 160 -0.07 -1.22 24.80
CA ASN A 160 1.16 -0.45 24.74
C ASN A 160 0.84 1.05 24.58
N ARG A 161 1.48 1.92 25.39
CA ARG A 161 1.07 3.33 25.59
C ARG A 161 1.40 4.29 24.43
N TYR A 162 1.79 3.80 23.26
CA TYR A 162 2.14 4.66 22.14
C TYR A 162 0.88 5.18 21.44
N LEU A 163 0.51 6.42 21.75
CA LEU A 163 -0.65 7.15 21.21
C LEU A 163 -0.67 7.22 19.67
N LEU A 164 0.51 7.09 19.03
CA LEU A 164 0.71 7.22 17.58
C LEU A 164 0.11 6.06 16.75
N ILE A 165 -0.20 4.91 17.35
CA ILE A 165 -0.69 3.73 16.61
C ILE A 165 -2.11 3.97 16.05
N PHE A 166 -2.92 4.85 16.67
CA PHE A 166 -4.35 5.01 16.36
C PHE A 166 -4.73 6.34 15.70
N THR A 167 -3.78 7.23 15.42
CA THR A 167 -4.05 8.59 14.91
C THR A 167 -3.88 8.77 13.40
N LYS A 168 -3.64 7.70 12.62
CA LYS A 168 -3.63 7.73 11.15
C LYS A 168 -4.73 6.84 10.56
#